data_AF-L9MRQ4-F1
#
_entry.id   AF-L9MRQ4-F1
#
_cell.length_a   1.000
_cell.length_b   1.000
_cell.length_c   1.000
_cell.angle_alpha   90.00
_cell.angle_beta   90.00
_cell.angle_gamma   90.00
#
_symmetry.space_group_name_H-M   'P 1'
#
loop_
_entity.id
_entity.type
_entity.pdbx_description
1 polymer ?
#
loop_
_entity_poly.entity_id
_entity_poly.type
_entity_poly.pdbx_seq_one_letter_code
_entity_poly.pdbx_strand_id
1 'polypeptide(L)'
;MKKHILSSSLLTLAIPIFSHADTVNVHVLSATVKDQNIANAEVILQKNGEHSASSSTNADGRSTVNSNGADGADNLLIIKKSGYSTLVAKCPCDGMTYALSPVLKDLNSMRIVLNWGKNPLDLDSHLSYKNQHVYWDSKQGLSANLDVDDTDSYGPETVTIDQRLEGQYYVYSVHDFSDRDRPNTNNLSNSQAKVMVYAGESLIRSYYIPTGQTGNLWTVFRISPEGEIQDINRISGTTVNASQVGSSVSNYQNQTTRVNLVPVSADAQKRAKTLNLNADKAYKNNQIEQAAMLYQQSIDYNPNVGQTYSNLAVVYQKLNRASEALWANQKAIALATNDNTKAYSHYNMGKIYENNQDFDQAKHHYQLANQYKPSETYNEAIQRVSR
;
A
#
# COMPACT_ATOMS: atom_id res chain seq x y z
N MET A 1 40.80 47.05 60.87
CA MET A 1 39.63 46.18 61.10
C MET A 1 39.43 45.31 59.87
N LYS A 2 39.62 43.99 60.00
CA LYS A 2 39.28 42.99 58.99
C LYS A 2 37.75 42.97 58.79
N LYS A 3 37.26 42.92 57.55
CA LYS A 3 35.96 42.32 57.25
C LYS A 3 36.01 41.62 55.90
N HIS A 4 35.49 40.40 55.92
CA HIS A 4 35.69 39.32 54.98
C HIS A 4 34.88 39.50 53.69
N ILE A 5 35.50 39.21 52.56
CA ILE A 5 34.79 38.96 51.29
C ILE A 5 34.46 37.46 51.29
N LEU A 6 33.18 37.12 51.42
CA LEU A 6 32.69 35.76 51.20
C LEU A 6 32.70 35.47 49.70
N SER A 7 33.57 34.56 49.27
CA SER A 7 33.50 33.89 47.97
C SER A 7 32.45 32.79 48.03
N SER A 8 31.28 33.01 47.44
CA SER A 8 30.27 31.97 47.21
C SER A 8 30.65 31.16 45.96
N SER A 9 31.27 30.01 46.16
CA SER A 9 31.43 29.00 45.10
C SER A 9 30.06 28.41 44.76
N LEU A 10 29.53 28.72 43.57
CA LEU A 10 28.44 27.94 42.99
C LEU A 10 29.00 26.58 42.59
N LEU A 11 28.63 25.54 43.33
CA LEU A 11 28.83 24.15 42.95
C LEU A 11 27.79 23.84 41.86
N THR A 12 28.21 23.78 40.60
CA THR A 12 27.35 23.31 39.51
C THR A 12 27.16 21.80 39.65
N LEU A 13 25.99 21.41 40.15
CA LEU A 13 25.55 20.01 40.15
C LEU A 13 25.28 19.61 38.70
N ALA A 14 26.21 18.89 38.07
CA ALA A 14 25.98 18.27 36.77
C ALA A 14 24.96 17.14 36.96
N ILE A 15 23.69 17.42 36.65
CA ILE A 15 22.66 16.39 36.55
C ILE A 15 23.00 15.58 35.29
N PRO A 16 23.25 14.25 35.39
CA PRO A 16 23.41 13.43 34.21
C PRO A 16 22.08 13.43 33.46
N ILE A 17 22.07 14.00 32.26
CA ILE A 17 20.96 13.84 31.32
C ILE A 17 21.03 12.40 30.83
N PHE A 18 20.22 11.52 31.40
CA PHE A 18 19.98 10.20 30.83
C PHE A 18 19.18 10.39 29.54
N SER A 19 19.83 10.32 28.37
CA SER A 19 19.10 10.14 27.12
C SER A 19 18.41 8.78 27.20
N HIS A 20 17.09 8.77 27.38
CA HIS A 20 16.32 7.54 27.22
C HIS A 20 16.39 7.19 25.73
N ALA A 21 16.85 5.98 25.41
CA ALA A 21 16.72 5.48 24.06
C ALA A 21 15.22 5.33 23.78
N ASP A 22 14.72 5.98 22.72
CA ASP A 22 13.33 5.78 22.33
C ASP A 22 13.17 4.33 21.86
N THR A 23 12.05 3.72 22.19
CA THR A 23 11.76 2.34 21.79
C THR A 23 10.48 2.30 20.98
N VAL A 24 10.45 1.48 19.95
CA VAL A 24 9.24 1.22 19.18
C VAL A 24 8.73 -0.17 19.51
N ASN A 25 7.54 -0.25 20.08
CA ASN A 25 6.85 -1.50 20.34
C ASN A 25 5.93 -1.83 19.17
N VAL A 26 6.07 -3.05 18.66
CA VAL A 26 5.33 -3.56 17.51
C VAL A 26 4.64 -4.86 17.90
N HIS A 27 3.36 -4.96 17.58
CA HIS A 27 2.61 -6.23 17.64
C HIS A 27 2.29 -6.69 16.22
N VAL A 28 2.67 -7.92 15.89
CA VAL A 28 2.52 -8.49 14.56
C VAL A 28 1.52 -9.64 14.58
N LEU A 29 0.44 -9.45 13.81
CA LEU A 29 -0.65 -10.41 13.65
C LEU A 29 -0.70 -10.98 12.23
N SER A 30 -1.46 -12.06 12.05
CA SER A 30 -1.86 -12.56 10.74
C SER A 30 -2.92 -11.65 10.14
N ALA A 31 -2.79 -11.31 8.86
CA ALA A 31 -3.85 -10.62 8.13
C ALA A 31 -4.99 -11.56 7.71
N THR A 32 -4.91 -12.87 7.97
CA THR A 32 -5.87 -13.86 7.43
C THR A 32 -6.49 -14.75 8.50
N VAL A 33 -6.01 -14.65 9.74
CA VAL A 33 -6.50 -15.44 10.86
C VAL A 33 -6.61 -14.50 12.05
N LYS A 34 -7.84 -14.29 12.51
CA LYS A 34 -8.13 -13.39 13.63
C LYS A 34 -7.29 -13.76 14.86
N ASP A 35 -6.71 -12.74 15.50
CA ASP A 35 -5.88 -12.83 16.72
C ASP A 35 -4.64 -13.73 16.64
N GLN A 36 -4.25 -14.20 15.45
CA GLN A 36 -3.08 -15.06 15.31
C GLN A 36 -1.80 -14.24 15.37
N ASN A 37 -1.08 -14.35 16.49
CA ASN A 37 0.25 -13.79 16.65
C ASN A 37 1.27 -14.40 15.68
N ILE A 38 2.16 -13.56 15.13
CA ILE A 38 3.22 -13.98 14.24
C ILE A 38 4.57 -13.89 14.94
N ALA A 39 5.06 -15.05 15.40
CA ALA A 39 6.38 -15.18 16.01
C ALA A 39 7.52 -15.19 14.96
N ASN A 40 8.73 -14.81 15.39
CA ASN A 40 9.95 -14.81 14.58
C ASN A 40 9.82 -14.01 13.27
N ALA A 41 9.02 -12.94 13.26
CA ALA A 41 9.07 -11.94 12.21
C ALA A 41 10.21 -10.97 12.52
N GLU A 42 11.06 -10.71 11.53
CA GLU A 42 12.12 -9.71 11.64
C GLU A 42 11.51 -8.32 11.54
N VAL A 43 11.69 -7.51 12.56
CA VAL A 43 11.23 -6.12 12.63
C VAL A 43 12.45 -5.22 12.51
N ILE A 44 12.50 -4.41 11.46
CA ILE A 44 13.62 -3.54 11.14
C ILE A 44 13.13 -2.10 11.15
N LEU A 45 13.81 -1.24 11.91
CA LEU A 45 13.70 0.21 11.79
C LEU A 45 14.87 0.71 10.96
N GLN A 46 14.55 1.28 9.81
CA GLN A 46 15.51 1.90 8.92
C GLN A 46 15.36 3.41 8.94
N LYS A 47 16.46 4.10 9.19
CA LYS A 47 16.56 5.57 9.13
C LYS A 47 17.46 5.98 7.98
N ASN A 48 17.10 7.04 7.28
CA ASN A 48 17.87 7.52 6.14
C ASN A 48 19.29 7.92 6.57
N GLY A 49 20.30 7.22 6.04
CA GLY A 49 21.71 7.53 6.29
C GLY A 49 22.29 7.02 7.61
N GLU A 50 21.54 6.20 8.38
CA GLU A 50 22.00 5.62 9.65
C GLU A 50 21.92 4.09 9.65
N HIS A 51 22.53 3.45 10.66
CA HIS A 51 22.43 2.01 10.87
C HIS A 51 20.99 1.62 11.21
N SER A 52 20.48 0.58 10.55
CA SER A 52 19.18 0.02 10.90
C SER A 52 19.24 -0.71 12.24
N ALA A 53 18.22 -0.53 13.07
CA ALA A 53 18.00 -1.33 14.26
C ALA A 53 17.04 -2.48 13.90
N SER A 54 17.25 -3.67 14.46
CA SER A 54 16.36 -4.80 14.23
C SER A 54 16.15 -5.66 15.47
N SER A 55 15.00 -6.29 15.54
CA SER A 55 14.66 -7.32 16.51
C SER A 55 13.74 -8.35 15.88
N SER A 56 13.32 -9.37 16.64
CA SER A 56 12.40 -10.40 16.16
C SER A 56 11.24 -10.56 17.13
N THR A 57 10.05 -10.79 16.58
CA THR A 57 8.87 -10.99 17.41
C THR A 57 8.96 -12.27 18.24
N ASN A 58 8.51 -12.20 19.48
CA ASN A 58 8.37 -13.35 20.37
C ASN A 58 7.14 -14.21 20.02
N ALA A 59 6.82 -15.21 20.86
CA ALA A 59 5.66 -16.09 20.67
C ALA A 59 4.31 -15.33 20.66
N ASP A 60 4.24 -14.18 21.33
CA ASP A 60 3.06 -13.30 21.36
C ASP A 60 3.03 -12.32 20.19
N GLY A 61 3.91 -12.48 19.19
CA GLY A 61 3.99 -11.58 18.04
C GLY A 61 4.53 -10.20 18.38
N ARG A 62 5.14 -10.01 19.56
CA ARG A 62 5.59 -8.70 20.04
C ARG A 62 7.10 -8.54 19.88
N SER A 63 7.50 -7.33 19.49
CA SER A 63 8.90 -6.95 19.41
C SER A 63 9.10 -5.52 19.88
N THR A 64 10.25 -5.26 20.51
CA THR A 64 10.72 -3.91 20.84
C THR A 64 11.98 -3.65 20.04
N VAL A 65 12.02 -2.56 19.29
CA VAL A 65 13.21 -2.12 18.55
C VAL A 65 13.73 -0.85 19.20
N ASN A 66 15.00 -0.85 19.62
CA ASN A 66 15.65 0.33 20.17
C ASN A 66 15.94 1.31 19.03
N SER A 67 15.60 2.58 19.26
CA SER A 67 15.76 3.66 18.30
C SER A 67 16.36 4.89 18.97
N ASN A 68 17.50 5.35 18.47
CA ASN A 68 18.05 6.62 18.91
C ASN A 68 17.29 7.76 18.20
N GLY A 69 16.17 8.22 18.78
CA GLY A 69 15.29 9.22 18.18
C GLY A 69 14.23 8.59 17.28
N ALA A 70 13.29 7.86 17.90
CA ALA A 70 12.25 7.13 17.17
C ALA A 70 11.42 8.05 16.29
N ASP A 71 10.95 9.18 16.79
CA ASP A 71 9.84 9.92 16.17
C ASP A 71 10.18 10.79 14.93
N GLY A 72 11.16 10.36 14.13
CA GLY A 72 11.40 10.94 12.81
C GLY A 72 10.37 10.45 11.79
N ALA A 73 9.59 11.37 11.20
CA ALA A 73 8.59 11.08 10.16
C ALA A 73 9.13 10.38 8.89
N ASP A 74 10.46 10.30 8.74
CA ASP A 74 11.17 9.67 7.64
C ASP A 74 11.66 8.24 7.95
N ASN A 75 11.40 7.71 9.15
CA ASN A 75 11.78 6.35 9.50
C ASN A 75 10.85 5.33 8.82
N LEU A 76 11.44 4.22 8.37
CA LEU A 76 10.73 3.09 7.77
C LEU A 76 10.74 1.91 8.73
N LEU A 77 9.54 1.43 9.05
CA LEU A 77 9.33 0.13 9.65
C LEU A 77 9.22 -0.90 8.53
N ILE A 78 10.08 -1.91 8.57
CA ILE A 78 10.05 -3.05 7.65
C ILE A 78 9.84 -4.31 8.48
N ILE A 79 8.82 -5.08 8.15
CA ILE A 79 8.55 -6.37 8.81
C ILE A 79 8.66 -7.48 7.76
N LYS A 80 9.50 -8.48 8.04
CA LYS A 80 9.78 -9.61 7.15
C LYS A 80 9.49 -10.93 7.84
N LYS A 81 8.90 -11.85 7.09
CA LYS A 81 8.77 -13.25 7.47
C LYS A 81 8.65 -14.11 6.22
N SER A 82 9.37 -15.23 6.17
CA SER A 82 9.24 -16.19 5.06
C SER A 82 7.79 -16.67 4.92
N GLY A 83 7.28 -16.69 3.69
CA GLY A 83 5.88 -17.02 3.38
C GLY A 83 4.90 -15.84 3.51
N TYR A 84 5.37 -14.66 3.91
CA TYR A 84 4.56 -13.44 4.01
C TYR A 84 5.10 -12.34 3.11
N SER A 85 4.20 -11.48 2.63
CA SER A 85 4.55 -10.28 1.91
C SER A 85 5.34 -9.33 2.82
N THR A 86 6.38 -8.69 2.28
CA THR A 86 7.15 -7.71 3.07
C THR A 86 6.29 -6.48 3.34
N LEU A 87 6.12 -6.15 4.62
CA LEU A 87 5.43 -4.94 5.05
C LEU A 87 6.44 -3.80 5.17
N VAL A 88 6.12 -2.65 4.56
CA VAL A 88 6.92 -1.43 4.66
C VAL A 88 5.99 -0.28 5.04
N ALA A 89 6.21 0.36 6.19
CA ALA A 89 5.38 1.46 6.67
C ALA A 89 6.24 2.65 7.09
N LYS A 90 5.80 3.87 6.78
CA LYS A 90 6.39 5.07 7.38
C LYS A 90 5.96 5.15 8.85
N CYS A 91 6.90 5.35 9.75
CA CYS A 91 6.72 5.22 11.20
C CYS A 91 7.72 6.09 12.00
N PRO A 92 7.54 6.31 13.32
CA PRO A 92 7.04 5.35 14.30
C PRO A 92 5.69 5.68 14.87
N CYS A 93 4.92 4.63 15.05
CA CYS A 93 3.72 4.60 15.83
C CYS A 93 4.01 3.54 16.88
N ASP A 94 4.46 3.99 18.04
CA ASP A 94 4.64 3.09 19.18
C ASP A 94 3.29 2.51 19.58
N GLY A 95 3.25 1.20 19.84
CA GLY A 95 2.04 0.50 20.28
C GLY A 95 1.03 0.19 19.18
N MET A 96 1.43 0.23 17.90
CA MET A 96 0.57 -0.19 16.80
C MET A 96 0.66 -1.69 16.49
N THR A 97 -0.47 -2.23 16.05
CA THR A 97 -0.59 -3.57 15.49
C THR A 97 -0.39 -3.52 13.98
N TYR A 98 0.36 -4.48 13.44
CA TYR A 98 0.60 -4.67 12.01
C TYR A 98 0.25 -6.08 11.61
N ALA A 99 -0.56 -6.23 10.56
CA ALA A 99 -0.92 -7.54 10.07
C ALA A 99 -0.08 -7.94 8.85
N LEU A 100 0.60 -9.08 8.94
CA LEU A 100 1.33 -9.64 7.82
C LEU A 100 0.42 -10.46 6.92
N SER A 101 0.39 -10.08 5.65
CA SER A 101 -0.27 -10.82 4.58
C SER A 101 0.58 -12.04 4.18
N PRO A 102 0.06 -13.28 4.22
CA PRO A 102 0.67 -14.39 3.49
C PRO A 102 0.88 -14.04 2.01
N VAL A 103 1.93 -14.58 1.39
CA VAL A 103 2.17 -14.37 -0.05
C VAL A 103 0.97 -14.82 -0.85
N LEU A 104 0.47 -13.91 -1.68
CA LEU A 104 -0.63 -14.15 -2.60
C LEU A 104 -0.10 -14.86 -3.84
N LYS A 105 -0.64 -16.05 -4.15
CA LYS A 105 -0.12 -16.89 -5.24
C LYS A 105 -0.74 -16.54 -6.60
N ASP A 106 -1.98 -16.09 -6.60
CA ASP A 106 -2.71 -15.82 -7.83
C ASP A 106 -2.38 -14.42 -8.36
N LEU A 107 -2.12 -14.31 -9.66
CA LEU A 107 -1.65 -13.07 -10.31
C LEU A 107 -2.54 -11.84 -10.09
N ASN A 108 -3.86 -12.06 -10.05
CA ASN A 108 -4.86 -11.02 -9.91
C ASN A 108 -5.46 -10.94 -8.49
N SER A 109 -4.92 -11.70 -7.55
CA SER A 109 -5.34 -11.63 -6.16
C SER A 109 -4.77 -10.38 -5.48
N MET A 110 -5.55 -9.82 -4.57
CA MET A 110 -5.17 -8.65 -3.79
C MET A 110 -5.61 -8.82 -2.35
N ARG A 111 -4.82 -8.28 -1.43
CA ARG A 111 -5.21 -8.21 -0.01
C ARG A 111 -5.18 -6.77 0.46
N ILE A 112 -6.23 -6.36 1.15
CA ILE A 112 -6.42 -5.01 1.67
C ILE A 112 -6.48 -5.15 3.19
N VAL A 113 -5.51 -4.56 3.88
CA VAL A 113 -5.39 -4.62 5.33
C VAL A 113 -5.60 -3.22 5.89
N LEU A 114 -6.62 -3.07 6.72
CA LEU A 114 -6.89 -1.89 7.51
C LEU A 114 -6.31 -2.08 8.91
N ASN A 115 -5.51 -1.12 9.37
CA ASN A 115 -5.08 -1.01 10.76
C ASN A 115 -5.39 0.40 11.26
N TRP A 116 -5.74 0.55 12.54
CA TRP A 116 -5.96 1.84 13.18
C TRP A 116 -5.45 1.85 14.62
N GLY A 117 -5.49 3.02 15.25
CA GLY A 117 -5.08 3.18 16.64
C GLY A 117 -6.20 2.80 17.62
N LYS A 118 -6.06 3.28 18.85
CA LYS A 118 -7.04 3.00 19.92
C LYS A 118 -8.44 3.55 19.65
N ASN A 119 -8.51 4.74 19.07
CA ASN A 119 -9.76 5.47 18.85
C ASN A 119 -9.89 5.80 17.36
N PRO A 120 -11.07 5.69 16.73
CA PRO A 120 -12.30 5.12 17.28
C PRO A 120 -12.14 3.62 17.60
N LEU A 121 -13.10 3.06 18.34
CA LEU A 121 -13.02 1.67 18.78
C LEU A 121 -13.13 0.72 17.59
N ASP A 122 -14.01 1.05 16.66
CA ASP A 122 -14.48 0.14 15.61
C ASP A 122 -14.52 0.85 14.25
N LEU A 123 -13.68 0.38 13.32
CA LEU A 123 -13.59 0.84 11.94
C LEU A 123 -13.85 -0.32 10.98
N ASP A 124 -14.98 -0.25 10.27
CA ASP A 124 -15.44 -1.27 9.33
C ASP A 124 -14.85 -1.09 7.93
N SER A 125 -14.43 -2.19 7.32
CA SER A 125 -14.01 -2.33 5.94
C SER A 125 -15.19 -2.67 5.07
N HIS A 126 -15.33 -1.92 3.99
CA HIS A 126 -16.38 -2.09 3.01
C HIS A 126 -15.78 -2.23 1.62
N LEU A 127 -16.03 -3.38 0.98
CA LEU A 127 -15.70 -3.61 -0.42
C LEU A 127 -16.97 -3.77 -1.25
N SER A 128 -17.18 -2.85 -2.19
CA SER A 128 -18.37 -2.82 -3.05
C SER A 128 -18.03 -3.02 -4.51
N TYR A 129 -18.69 -3.96 -5.19
CA TYR A 129 -18.45 -4.31 -6.59
C TYR A 129 -19.59 -5.16 -7.16
N LYS A 130 -19.96 -5.04 -8.44
CA LYS A 130 -20.94 -5.92 -9.12
C LYS A 130 -22.19 -6.26 -8.27
N ASN A 131 -22.85 -5.26 -7.69
CA ASN A 131 -23.99 -5.43 -6.76
C ASN A 131 -23.72 -6.26 -5.49
N GLN A 132 -22.47 -6.63 -5.23
CA GLN A 132 -21.98 -7.23 -3.99
C GLN A 132 -21.49 -6.12 -3.04
N HIS A 133 -21.64 -6.40 -1.75
CA HIS A 133 -21.09 -5.58 -0.69
C HIS A 133 -20.53 -6.51 0.39
N VAL A 134 -19.20 -6.53 0.53
CA VAL A 134 -18.48 -7.31 1.53
C VAL A 134 -18.15 -6.39 2.71
N TYR A 135 -18.68 -6.74 3.89
CA TYR A 135 -18.52 -6.05 5.17
C TYR A 135 -18.90 -7.02 6.32
N TRP A 136 -18.82 -6.59 7.58
CA TRP A 136 -18.97 -7.46 8.75
C TRP A 136 -20.20 -8.39 8.75
N ASP A 137 -21.37 -7.95 8.26
CA ASP A 137 -22.62 -8.74 8.24
C ASP A 137 -22.72 -9.64 6.99
N SER A 138 -22.00 -9.29 5.91
CA SER A 138 -21.96 -10.03 4.65
C SER A 138 -20.50 -10.30 4.24
N LYS A 139 -19.81 -11.13 5.03
CA LYS A 139 -18.35 -11.35 4.93
C LYS A 139 -17.91 -12.06 3.64
N GLN A 140 -18.81 -12.76 2.96
CA GLN A 140 -18.49 -13.57 1.79
C GLN A 140 -19.09 -12.94 0.54
N GLY A 141 -18.24 -12.64 -0.44
CA GLY A 141 -18.61 -12.11 -1.74
C GLY A 141 -18.26 -13.08 -2.87
N LEU A 142 -18.57 -12.69 -4.10
CA LEU A 142 -18.11 -13.42 -5.27
C LEU A 142 -16.62 -13.14 -5.49
N SER A 143 -15.76 -14.10 -5.18
CA SER A 143 -14.28 -14.01 -5.31
C SER A 143 -13.63 -12.89 -4.48
N ALA A 144 -14.28 -12.46 -3.40
CA ALA A 144 -13.69 -11.58 -2.39
C ALA A 144 -14.35 -11.78 -1.03
N ASN A 145 -13.58 -11.75 0.05
CA ASN A 145 -14.03 -12.07 1.39
C ASN A 145 -13.42 -11.13 2.44
N LEU A 146 -14.14 -10.86 3.51
CA LEU A 146 -13.61 -10.28 4.75
C LEU A 146 -12.99 -11.42 5.57
N ASP A 147 -11.67 -11.54 5.53
CA ASP A 147 -10.90 -12.61 6.16
C ASP A 147 -10.82 -12.44 7.68
N VAL A 148 -10.58 -11.21 8.10
CA VAL A 148 -10.48 -10.81 9.50
C VAL A 148 -11.39 -9.62 9.72
N ASP A 149 -12.25 -9.78 10.72
CA ASP A 149 -13.24 -8.82 11.18
C ASP A 149 -12.94 -8.56 12.65
N ASP A 150 -12.37 -7.40 12.93
CA ASP A 150 -11.99 -6.97 14.27
C ASP A 150 -12.93 -5.86 14.71
N THR A 151 -13.64 -6.12 15.80
CA THR A 151 -14.66 -5.24 16.36
C THR A 151 -14.13 -4.38 17.51
N ASP A 152 -12.87 -4.60 17.90
CA ASP A 152 -12.21 -3.91 19.00
C ASP A 152 -11.02 -3.08 18.47
N SER A 153 -10.58 -2.10 19.25
CA SER A 153 -9.47 -1.20 18.88
C SER A 153 -8.25 -1.93 18.30
N TYR A 154 -7.46 -1.21 17.48
CA TYR A 154 -6.17 -1.62 16.90
C TYR A 154 -6.21 -2.52 15.65
N GLY A 155 -7.36 -3.06 15.27
CA GLY A 155 -7.50 -3.94 14.11
C GLY A 155 -6.56 -5.16 14.16
N PRO A 156 -6.32 -5.86 13.03
CA PRO A 156 -6.67 -5.47 11.67
C PRO A 156 -8.10 -5.84 11.26
N GLU A 157 -8.61 -5.13 10.28
CA GLU A 157 -9.57 -5.72 9.36
C GLU A 157 -8.90 -6.06 8.03
N THR A 158 -9.29 -7.18 7.43
CA THR A 158 -8.67 -7.61 6.17
C THR A 158 -9.67 -8.15 5.18
N VAL A 159 -9.59 -7.63 3.96
CA VAL A 159 -10.35 -8.10 2.80
C VAL A 159 -9.39 -8.71 1.78
N THR A 160 -9.63 -9.94 1.35
CA THR A 160 -8.93 -10.57 0.21
C THR A 160 -9.87 -10.59 -1.00
N ILE A 161 -9.40 -10.11 -2.13
CA ILE A 161 -9.98 -10.36 -3.45
C ILE A 161 -9.18 -11.53 -4.03
N ASP A 162 -9.76 -12.72 -4.06
CA ASP A 162 -9.09 -13.94 -4.56
C ASP A 162 -8.84 -13.84 -6.06
N GLN A 163 -9.88 -13.40 -6.79
CA GLN A 163 -9.80 -13.18 -8.23
C GLN A 163 -10.71 -12.03 -8.60
N ARG A 164 -10.12 -10.98 -9.17
CA ARG A 164 -10.87 -9.84 -9.67
C ARG A 164 -11.80 -10.26 -10.83
N LEU A 165 -13.05 -9.83 -10.76
CA LEU A 165 -14.02 -10.00 -11.83
C LEU A 165 -13.74 -8.99 -12.94
N GLU A 166 -13.75 -9.46 -14.18
CA GLU A 166 -13.54 -8.63 -15.35
C GLU A 166 -14.67 -7.61 -15.56
N GLY A 167 -14.33 -6.46 -16.12
CA GLY A 167 -15.32 -5.44 -16.47
C GLY A 167 -15.90 -4.69 -15.27
N GLN A 168 -15.46 -4.97 -14.04
CA GLN A 168 -16.06 -4.42 -12.82
C GLN A 168 -15.19 -3.35 -12.18
N TYR A 169 -15.86 -2.33 -11.63
CA TYR A 169 -15.26 -1.45 -10.64
C TYR A 169 -15.40 -2.05 -9.25
N TYR A 170 -14.34 -1.92 -8.46
CA TYR A 170 -14.36 -2.18 -7.02
C TYR A 170 -14.15 -0.86 -6.29
N VAL A 171 -14.83 -0.65 -5.17
CA VAL A 171 -14.61 0.50 -4.30
C VAL A 171 -14.34 -0.01 -2.90
N TYR A 172 -13.22 0.40 -2.33
CA TYR A 172 -12.87 0.13 -0.95
C TYR A 172 -13.05 1.39 -0.12
N SER A 173 -13.80 1.27 0.98
CA SER A 173 -14.04 2.34 1.93
C SER A 173 -13.95 1.84 3.36
N VAL A 174 -13.64 2.75 4.28
CA VAL A 174 -13.61 2.51 5.72
C VAL A 174 -14.66 3.37 6.38
N HIS A 175 -15.53 2.78 7.20
CA HIS A 175 -16.59 3.47 7.90
C HIS A 175 -16.32 3.45 9.41
N ASP A 176 -16.42 4.60 10.06
CA ASP A 176 -16.34 4.72 11.51
C ASP A 176 -17.67 4.30 12.11
N PHE A 177 -17.80 3.02 12.44
CA PHE A 177 -19.02 2.47 13.01
C PHE A 177 -19.30 3.02 14.41
N SER A 178 -18.24 3.36 15.14
CA SER A 178 -18.34 3.99 16.47
C SER A 178 -19.07 5.35 16.39
N ASP A 179 -18.89 6.08 15.29
CA ASP A 179 -19.55 7.36 15.00
C ASP A 179 -20.56 7.28 13.82
N ARG A 180 -21.20 6.12 13.60
CA ARG A 180 -22.17 5.92 12.50
C ARG A 180 -23.31 6.95 12.46
N ASP A 181 -23.76 7.41 13.64
CA ASP A 181 -24.83 8.41 13.79
C ASP A 181 -24.28 9.85 13.94
N ARG A 182 -22.95 10.02 13.87
CA ARG A 182 -22.24 11.26 14.17
C ARG A 182 -21.27 11.65 13.03
N PRO A 183 -21.75 11.90 11.81
CA PRO A 183 -20.90 12.22 10.65
C PRO A 183 -20.15 13.55 10.73
N ASN A 184 -20.42 14.35 11.76
CA ASN A 184 -19.83 15.68 11.94
C ASN A 184 -18.64 15.67 12.92
N THR A 185 -18.14 14.50 13.33
CA THR A 185 -16.92 14.36 14.15
C THR A 185 -15.67 14.28 13.27
N ASN A 186 -14.51 14.41 13.90
CA ASN A 186 -13.20 14.20 13.27
C ASN A 186 -12.49 12.93 13.79
N ASN A 187 -13.23 12.05 14.49
CA ASN A 187 -12.66 10.86 15.13
C ASN A 187 -12.01 9.92 14.11
N LEU A 188 -12.68 9.65 12.99
CA LEU A 188 -12.10 8.92 11.88
C LEU A 188 -10.78 9.54 11.40
N SER A 189 -10.69 10.86 11.22
CA SER A 189 -9.45 11.52 10.79
C SER A 189 -8.31 11.46 11.82
N ASN A 190 -8.65 11.28 13.10
CA ASN A 190 -7.71 11.14 14.22
C ASN A 190 -7.36 9.68 14.51
N SER A 191 -7.89 8.73 13.73
CA SER A 191 -7.77 7.30 13.97
C SER A 191 -6.37 6.72 13.80
N GLN A 192 -5.48 7.48 13.15
CA GLN A 192 -4.20 6.98 12.64
C GLN A 192 -4.36 5.80 11.67
N ALA A 193 -5.55 5.63 11.08
CA ALA A 193 -5.85 4.53 10.19
C ALA A 193 -4.93 4.50 8.96
N LYS A 194 -4.55 3.29 8.59
CA LYS A 194 -3.72 2.98 7.43
C LYS A 194 -4.36 1.83 6.67
N VAL A 195 -4.41 1.96 5.35
CA VAL A 195 -4.84 0.89 4.46
C VAL A 195 -3.66 0.46 3.61
N MET A 196 -3.28 -0.81 3.75
CA MET A 196 -2.16 -1.45 3.07
C MET A 196 -2.70 -2.41 2.01
N VAL A 197 -2.28 -2.24 0.76
CA VAL A 197 -2.74 -3.08 -0.36
C VAL A 197 -1.59 -3.91 -0.88
N TYR A 198 -1.76 -5.23 -0.86
CA TYR A 198 -0.77 -6.22 -1.25
C TYR A 198 -1.17 -6.91 -2.55
N ALA A 199 -0.15 -7.24 -3.36
CA ALA A 199 -0.25 -8.13 -4.51
C ALA A 199 1.02 -9.00 -4.57
N GLY A 200 0.86 -10.29 -4.82
CA GLY A 200 1.98 -11.24 -4.77
C GLY A 200 2.67 -11.24 -3.40
N GLU A 201 3.97 -10.98 -3.40
CA GLU A 201 4.81 -10.92 -2.20
C GLU A 201 5.02 -9.48 -1.67
N SER A 202 4.30 -8.49 -2.20
CA SER A 202 4.63 -7.08 -1.99
C SER A 202 3.48 -6.20 -1.58
N LEU A 203 3.80 -5.23 -0.74
CA LEU A 203 2.98 -4.04 -0.51
C LEU A 203 3.09 -3.11 -1.72
N ILE A 204 2.01 -2.98 -2.49
CA ILE A 204 1.98 -2.19 -3.73
C ILE A 204 1.38 -0.79 -3.52
N ARG A 205 0.62 -0.58 -2.44
CA ARG A 205 0.07 0.74 -2.10
C ARG A 205 -0.18 0.87 -0.61
N SER A 206 0.04 2.08 -0.09
CA SER A 206 -0.31 2.46 1.28
C SER A 206 -1.11 3.75 1.26
N TYR A 207 -2.21 3.78 1.98
CA TYR A 207 -3.03 4.96 2.21
C TYR A 207 -2.99 5.31 3.69
N TYR A 208 -2.84 6.61 3.96
CA TYR A 208 -2.88 7.17 5.30
C TYR A 208 -4.13 8.04 5.38
N ILE A 209 -4.89 7.88 6.47
CA ILE A 209 -6.11 8.65 6.68
C ILE A 209 -5.82 10.16 6.56
N PRO A 210 -6.62 10.92 5.79
CA PRO A 210 -6.49 12.38 5.78
C PRO A 210 -6.81 12.97 7.16
N THR A 211 -5.91 13.78 7.71
CA THR A 211 -6.06 14.34 9.06
C THR A 211 -6.82 15.66 9.06
N GLY A 212 -7.46 15.98 10.19
CA GLY A 212 -8.13 17.27 10.41
C GLY A 212 -9.41 17.48 9.60
N GLN A 213 -9.99 16.41 9.02
CA GLN A 213 -11.24 16.46 8.26
C GLN A 213 -12.40 15.93 9.10
N THR A 214 -13.59 16.45 8.82
CA THR A 214 -14.84 16.01 9.42
C THR A 214 -15.52 14.96 8.55
N GLY A 215 -15.99 13.88 9.15
CA GLY A 215 -16.67 12.77 8.46
C GLY A 215 -16.45 11.44 9.17
N ASN A 216 -17.31 10.47 8.85
CA ASN A 216 -17.27 9.10 9.36
C ASN A 216 -17.14 8.04 8.24
N LEU A 217 -16.97 8.46 6.98
CA LEU A 217 -16.72 7.54 5.86
C LEU A 217 -15.49 7.99 5.07
N TRP A 218 -14.48 7.14 5.02
CA TRP A 218 -13.28 7.31 4.21
C TRP A 218 -13.37 6.44 2.95
N THR A 219 -13.62 7.06 1.80
CA THR A 219 -13.49 6.37 0.52
C THR A 219 -12.02 6.37 0.10
N VAL A 220 -11.39 5.20 0.10
CA VAL A 220 -9.93 5.08 0.02
C VAL A 220 -9.48 5.04 -1.43
N PHE A 221 -9.95 4.07 -2.19
CA PHE A 221 -9.60 3.88 -3.59
C PHE A 221 -10.68 3.09 -4.31
N ARG A 222 -10.57 3.07 -5.63
CA ARG A 222 -11.29 2.13 -6.48
C ARG A 222 -10.33 1.34 -7.36
N ILE A 223 -10.77 0.18 -7.82
CA ILE A 223 -10.08 -0.61 -8.85
C ILE A 223 -10.89 -0.50 -10.13
N SER A 224 -10.25 -0.16 -11.25
CA SER A 224 -10.90 -0.07 -12.55
C SER A 224 -11.18 -1.47 -13.15
N PRO A 225 -12.04 -1.57 -14.18
CA PRO A 225 -12.24 -2.78 -14.97
C PRO A 225 -10.95 -3.43 -15.52
N GLU A 226 -9.91 -2.63 -15.75
CA GLU A 226 -8.59 -3.05 -16.21
C GLU A 226 -7.66 -3.48 -15.07
N GLY A 227 -8.09 -3.33 -13.81
CA GLY A 227 -7.34 -3.65 -12.61
C GLY A 227 -6.49 -2.51 -12.05
N GLU A 228 -6.60 -1.30 -12.59
CA GLU A 228 -5.85 -0.15 -12.08
C GLU A 228 -6.41 0.33 -10.74
N ILE A 229 -5.55 0.47 -9.72
CA ILE A 229 -5.89 1.16 -8.48
C ILE A 229 -5.88 2.68 -8.72
N GLN A 230 -7.03 3.31 -8.48
CA GLN A 230 -7.25 4.75 -8.60
C GLN A 230 -7.53 5.36 -7.23
N ASP A 231 -6.68 6.29 -6.81
CA ASP A 231 -6.67 6.87 -5.47
C ASP A 231 -7.83 7.85 -5.27
N ILE A 232 -8.72 7.62 -4.31
CA ILE A 232 -9.81 8.57 -3.99
C ILE A 232 -9.45 9.39 -2.75
N ASN A 233 -9.01 8.70 -1.70
CA ASN A 233 -8.52 9.20 -0.42
C ASN A 233 -9.31 10.40 0.15
N ARG A 234 -10.63 10.23 0.28
CA ARG A 234 -11.54 11.31 0.66
C ARG A 234 -12.41 10.93 1.86
N ILE A 235 -12.49 11.83 2.84
CA ILE A 235 -13.43 11.73 3.96
C ILE A 235 -14.74 12.44 3.58
N SER A 236 -15.85 11.83 4.00
CA SER A 236 -17.21 12.34 3.89
C SER A 236 -18.03 11.95 5.12
N GLY A 237 -19.13 12.66 5.35
CA GLY A 237 -20.11 12.29 6.36
C GLY A 237 -21.25 11.49 5.76
N THR A 238 -21.69 10.44 6.45
CA THR A 238 -22.88 9.66 6.10
C THR A 238 -23.65 9.24 7.36
N THR A 239 -24.95 9.03 7.23
CA THR A 239 -25.81 8.47 8.31
C THR A 239 -26.51 7.20 7.83
N VAL A 240 -26.04 6.61 6.74
CA VAL A 240 -26.61 5.36 6.21
C VAL A 240 -26.15 4.19 7.07
N ASN A 241 -26.96 3.14 7.14
CA ASN A 241 -26.57 1.93 7.85
C ASN A 241 -25.41 1.21 7.14
N ALA A 242 -24.68 0.35 7.86
CA ALA A 242 -23.55 -0.41 7.32
C ALA A 242 -23.90 -1.10 5.99
N SER A 243 -25.06 -1.74 5.86
CA SER A 243 -25.52 -2.39 4.62
C SER A 243 -25.65 -1.46 3.41
N GLN A 244 -25.84 -0.16 3.63
CA GLN A 244 -26.06 0.86 2.61
C GLN A 244 -24.80 1.65 2.26
N VAL A 245 -23.69 1.47 2.99
CA VAL A 245 -22.41 2.15 2.71
C VAL A 245 -21.99 1.92 1.26
N GLY A 246 -22.07 0.68 0.76
CA GLY A 246 -21.73 0.37 -0.62
C GLY A 246 -22.55 1.13 -1.66
N SER A 247 -23.85 1.32 -1.43
CA SER A 247 -24.70 2.15 -2.30
C SER A 247 -24.31 3.62 -2.24
N SER A 248 -23.89 4.13 -1.08
CA SER A 248 -23.51 5.54 -0.89
C SER A 248 -22.24 5.94 -1.65
N VAL A 249 -21.38 4.98 -1.98
CA VAL A 249 -20.12 5.19 -2.74
C VAL A 249 -20.22 4.72 -4.20
N SER A 250 -21.41 4.34 -4.66
CA SER A 250 -21.65 3.79 -6.01
C SER A 250 -21.26 4.74 -7.15
N ASN A 251 -21.20 6.05 -6.90
CA ASN A 251 -20.68 7.02 -7.89
C ASN A 251 -19.24 6.70 -8.30
N TYR A 252 -18.43 6.07 -7.44
CA TYR A 252 -17.07 5.68 -7.78
C TYR A 252 -17.00 4.41 -8.65
N GLN A 253 -18.10 3.67 -8.83
CA GLN A 253 -18.20 2.51 -9.73
C GLN A 253 -18.51 2.90 -11.19
N ASN A 254 -18.12 4.12 -11.59
CA ASN A 254 -18.42 4.68 -12.89
C ASN A 254 -17.20 5.36 -13.51
N GLN A 255 -16.95 5.11 -14.80
CA GLN A 255 -15.84 5.69 -15.56
C GLN A 255 -15.86 7.23 -15.62
N THR A 256 -17.05 7.84 -15.55
CA THR A 256 -17.20 9.31 -15.60
C THR A 256 -16.70 10.01 -14.34
N THR A 257 -16.59 9.29 -13.22
CA THR A 257 -16.06 9.85 -11.98
C THR A 257 -14.57 10.12 -12.13
N ARG A 258 -14.23 11.40 -12.07
CA ARG A 258 -12.85 11.87 -12.20
C ARG A 258 -12.10 11.64 -10.89
N VAL A 259 -10.96 10.96 -11.02
CA VAL A 259 -9.99 10.79 -9.94
C VAL A 259 -8.78 11.66 -10.29
N ASN A 260 -8.50 12.67 -9.48
CA ASN A 260 -7.45 13.64 -9.78
C ASN A 260 -6.06 13.04 -9.54
N LEU A 261 -5.13 13.35 -10.42
CA LEU A 261 -3.72 13.04 -10.23
C LEU A 261 -3.16 13.81 -9.03
N VAL A 262 -2.17 13.21 -8.36
CA VAL A 262 -1.45 13.86 -7.26
C VAL A 262 -0.74 15.10 -7.79
N PRO A 263 -0.93 16.29 -7.22
CA PRO A 263 -0.15 17.46 -7.61
C PRO A 263 1.35 17.25 -7.33
N VAL A 264 2.21 17.53 -8.30
CA VAL A 264 3.67 17.33 -8.17
C VAL A 264 4.41 18.62 -8.49
N SER A 265 5.23 19.10 -7.53
CA SER A 265 6.04 20.31 -7.71
C SER A 265 7.11 20.12 -8.79
N ALA A 266 7.57 21.22 -9.41
CA ALA A 266 8.61 21.17 -10.43
C ALA A 266 9.91 20.50 -9.92
N ASP A 267 10.28 20.76 -8.67
CA ASP A 267 11.45 20.13 -8.04
C ASP A 267 11.28 18.63 -7.86
N ALA A 268 10.09 18.17 -7.44
CA ALA A 268 9.79 16.75 -7.32
C ALA A 268 9.80 16.07 -8.68
N GLN A 269 9.25 16.71 -9.72
CA GLN A 269 9.33 16.21 -11.11
C GLN A 269 10.80 16.07 -11.57
N LYS A 270 11.65 17.06 -11.27
CA LYS A 270 13.08 17.03 -11.60
C LYS A 270 13.81 15.90 -10.89
N ARG A 271 13.57 15.72 -9.57
CA ARG A 271 14.16 14.63 -8.78
C ARG A 271 13.73 13.26 -9.29
N ALA A 272 12.43 13.08 -9.55
CA ALA A 272 11.89 11.85 -10.12
C ALA A 272 12.56 11.51 -11.46
N LYS A 273 12.74 12.49 -12.35
CA LYS A 273 13.41 12.29 -13.64
C LYS A 273 14.87 11.83 -13.48
N THR A 274 15.63 12.44 -12.56
CA THR A 274 17.01 12.01 -12.27
C THR A 274 17.06 10.57 -11.74
N LEU A 275 16.16 10.21 -10.83
CA LEU A 275 16.07 8.85 -10.28
C LEU A 275 15.71 7.83 -11.37
N ASN A 276 14.79 8.17 -12.27
CA ASN A 276 14.43 7.32 -13.40
C ASN A 276 15.63 7.05 -14.32
N LEU A 277 16.41 8.08 -14.67
CA LEU A 277 17.64 7.92 -15.46
C LEU A 277 18.70 7.05 -14.77
N ASN A 278 18.83 7.17 -13.45
CA ASN A 278 19.73 6.32 -12.66
C ASN A 278 19.23 4.87 -12.63
N ALA A 279 17.91 4.66 -12.54
CA ALA A 279 17.29 3.34 -12.60
C ALA A 279 17.55 2.67 -13.96
N ASP A 280 17.39 3.41 -15.07
CA ASP A 280 17.71 2.93 -16.42
C ASP A 280 19.19 2.49 -16.52
N LYS A 281 20.11 3.25 -15.92
CA LYS A 281 21.53 2.91 -15.88
C LYS A 281 21.79 1.65 -15.06
N ALA A 282 21.20 1.54 -13.87
CA ALA A 282 21.30 0.36 -13.02
C ALA A 282 20.75 -0.89 -13.73
N TYR A 283 19.61 -0.77 -14.40
CA TYR A 283 19.01 -1.84 -15.19
C TYR A 283 19.93 -2.30 -16.32
N LYS A 284 20.52 -1.37 -17.09
CA LYS A 284 21.48 -1.69 -18.15
C LYS A 284 22.75 -2.38 -17.63
N ASN A 285 23.14 -2.08 -16.39
CA ASN A 285 24.27 -2.71 -15.72
C ASN A 285 23.91 -4.04 -15.03
N ASN A 286 22.70 -4.57 -15.26
CA ASN A 286 22.18 -5.79 -14.63
C ASN A 286 22.08 -5.71 -13.09
N GLN A 287 21.95 -4.49 -12.53
CA GLN A 287 21.73 -4.25 -11.11
C GLN A 287 20.21 -4.16 -10.85
N ILE A 288 19.52 -5.29 -10.99
CA ILE A 288 18.06 -5.36 -11.13
C ILE A 288 17.33 -4.85 -9.87
N GLU A 289 17.77 -5.26 -8.69
CA GLU A 289 17.20 -4.84 -7.41
C GLU A 289 17.41 -3.34 -7.19
N GLN A 290 18.59 -2.83 -7.55
CA GLN A 290 18.89 -1.41 -7.47
C GLN A 290 18.01 -0.60 -8.43
N ALA A 291 17.77 -1.10 -9.65
CA ALA A 291 16.86 -0.48 -10.59
C ALA A 291 15.43 -0.42 -10.03
N ALA A 292 14.95 -1.51 -9.42
CA ALA A 292 13.62 -1.54 -8.77
C ALA A 292 13.50 -0.45 -7.70
N MET A 293 14.50 -0.35 -6.81
CA MET A 293 14.53 0.67 -5.76
C MET A 293 14.52 2.10 -6.34
N LEU A 294 15.33 2.38 -7.36
CA LEU A 294 15.42 3.71 -7.96
C LEU A 294 14.16 4.10 -8.72
N TYR A 295 13.50 3.17 -9.42
CA TYR A 295 12.18 3.42 -10.02
C TYR A 295 11.12 3.67 -8.96
N GLN A 296 11.10 2.90 -7.87
CA GLN A 296 10.17 3.12 -6.76
C GLN A 296 10.35 4.51 -6.14
N GLN A 297 11.60 4.92 -5.86
CA GLN A 297 11.89 6.27 -5.38
C GLN A 297 11.47 7.36 -6.39
N SER A 298 11.64 7.10 -7.69
CA SER A 298 11.18 8.01 -8.74
C SER A 298 9.65 8.21 -8.68
N ILE A 299 8.91 7.11 -8.51
CA ILE A 299 7.45 7.11 -8.34
C ILE A 299 7.03 7.84 -7.07
N ASP A 300 7.76 7.69 -5.97
CA ASP A 300 7.47 8.38 -4.71
C ASP A 300 7.56 9.91 -4.86
N TYR A 301 8.46 10.40 -5.72
CA TYR A 301 8.55 11.82 -6.06
C TYR A 301 7.55 12.27 -7.13
N ASN A 302 7.26 11.43 -8.13
CA ASN A 302 6.30 11.75 -9.18
C ASN A 302 5.51 10.49 -9.60
N PRO A 303 4.33 10.27 -9.03
CA PRO A 303 3.53 9.08 -9.30
C PRO A 303 2.74 9.15 -10.61
N ASN A 304 2.89 10.22 -11.42
CA ASN A 304 2.04 10.48 -12.59
C ASN A 304 2.72 10.16 -13.93
N VAL A 305 3.85 9.44 -13.92
CA VAL A 305 4.62 9.14 -15.14
C VAL A 305 4.47 7.67 -15.53
N GLY A 306 3.56 7.39 -16.47
CA GLY A 306 3.26 6.01 -16.90
C GLY A 306 4.48 5.22 -17.38
N GLN A 307 5.43 5.88 -18.06
CA GLN A 307 6.65 5.23 -18.53
C GLN A 307 7.52 4.68 -17.38
N THR A 308 7.56 5.37 -16.23
CA THR A 308 8.30 4.90 -15.05
C THR A 308 7.75 3.57 -14.55
N TYR A 309 6.43 3.44 -14.46
CA TYR A 309 5.78 2.18 -14.07
C TYR A 309 5.99 1.09 -15.12
N SER A 310 5.94 1.43 -16.41
CA SER A 310 6.18 0.46 -17.48
C SER A 310 7.59 -0.14 -17.39
N ASN A 311 8.60 0.70 -17.10
CA ASN A 311 9.96 0.24 -16.87
C ASN A 311 10.08 -0.60 -15.59
N LEU A 312 9.45 -0.16 -14.49
CA LEU A 312 9.42 -0.91 -13.24
C LEU A 312 8.79 -2.30 -13.42
N ALA A 313 7.73 -2.42 -14.24
CA ALA A 313 7.10 -3.70 -14.53
C ALA A 313 8.06 -4.70 -15.17
N VAL A 314 8.92 -4.24 -16.09
CA VAL A 314 9.96 -5.07 -16.71
C VAL A 314 11.00 -5.51 -15.67
N VAL A 315 11.35 -4.63 -14.74
CA VAL A 315 12.25 -4.97 -13.63
C VAL A 315 11.62 -6.04 -12.74
N TYR A 316 10.34 -5.89 -12.37
CA TYR A 316 9.62 -6.91 -11.59
C TYR A 316 9.53 -8.25 -12.31
N GLN A 317 9.32 -8.27 -13.63
CA GLN A 317 9.39 -9.52 -14.41
C GLN A 317 10.75 -10.20 -14.28
N LYS A 318 11.86 -9.45 -14.33
CA LYS A 318 13.21 -10.02 -14.14
C LYS A 318 13.43 -10.56 -12.72
N LEU A 319 12.71 -10.03 -11.74
CA LEU A 319 12.72 -10.49 -10.36
C LEU A 319 11.71 -11.62 -10.12
N ASN A 320 11.03 -12.13 -11.16
CA ASN A 320 9.94 -13.11 -11.05
C ASN A 320 8.76 -12.66 -10.17
N ARG A 321 8.53 -11.35 -10.09
CA ARG A 321 7.48 -10.70 -9.31
C ARG A 321 6.30 -10.34 -10.21
N ALA A 322 5.59 -11.38 -10.65
CA ALA A 322 4.61 -11.28 -11.74
C ALA A 322 3.38 -10.44 -11.36
N SER A 323 2.85 -10.57 -10.14
CA SER A 323 1.71 -9.78 -9.66
C SER A 323 2.06 -8.29 -9.56
N GLU A 324 3.25 -7.96 -9.07
CA GLU A 324 3.74 -6.58 -9.01
C GLU A 324 4.00 -6.00 -10.40
N ALA A 325 4.46 -6.82 -11.34
CA ALA A 325 4.62 -6.42 -12.73
C ALA A 325 3.26 -6.13 -13.40
N LEU A 326 2.20 -6.89 -13.10
CA LEU A 326 0.85 -6.60 -13.58
C LEU A 326 0.34 -5.26 -13.05
N TRP A 327 0.46 -5.03 -11.74
CA TRP A 327 0.10 -3.75 -11.10
C TRP A 327 0.82 -2.57 -11.78
N ALA A 328 2.13 -2.68 -11.98
CA ALA A 328 2.92 -1.62 -12.60
C ALA A 328 2.51 -1.38 -14.06
N ASN A 329 2.23 -2.42 -14.85
CA ASN A 329 1.74 -2.25 -16.22
C ASN A 329 0.35 -1.61 -16.26
N GLN A 330 -0.57 -1.99 -15.37
CA GLN A 330 -1.90 -1.37 -15.26
C GLN A 330 -1.78 0.12 -14.98
N LYS A 331 -0.89 0.50 -14.05
CA LYS A 331 -0.63 1.90 -13.74
C LYS A 331 0.03 2.65 -14.90
N ALA A 332 0.91 1.99 -15.64
CA ALA A 332 1.53 2.55 -16.84
C ALA A 332 0.50 2.88 -17.92
N ILE A 333 -0.46 1.99 -18.17
CA ILE A 333 -1.53 2.17 -19.15
C ILE A 333 -2.43 3.35 -18.77
N ALA A 334 -2.83 3.42 -17.50
CA ALA A 334 -3.70 4.49 -17.00
C ALA A 334 -3.08 5.89 -17.12
N LEU A 335 -1.76 5.98 -16.92
CA LEU A 335 -1.00 7.23 -17.01
C LEU A 335 -0.38 7.46 -18.39
N ALA A 336 -0.66 6.60 -19.36
CA ALA A 336 -0.04 6.67 -20.68
C ALA A 336 -0.53 7.91 -21.44
N THR A 337 0.41 8.76 -21.83
CA THR A 337 0.16 9.94 -22.68
C THR A 337 0.31 9.64 -24.17
N ASN A 338 0.65 8.41 -24.53
CA ASN A 338 0.89 7.97 -25.90
C ASN A 338 0.62 6.46 -26.05
N ASP A 339 0.40 6.03 -27.29
CA ASP A 339 0.07 4.63 -27.60
C ASP A 339 1.26 3.67 -27.46
N ASN A 340 2.51 4.17 -27.53
CA ASN A 340 3.68 3.31 -27.33
C ASN A 340 3.71 2.74 -25.91
N THR A 341 3.45 3.58 -24.89
CA THR A 341 3.42 3.13 -23.49
C THR A 341 2.30 2.11 -23.26
N LYS A 342 1.12 2.30 -23.88
CA LYS A 342 0.01 1.34 -23.81
C LYS A 342 0.36 0.01 -24.49
N ALA A 343 0.84 0.06 -25.73
CA ALA A 343 1.21 -1.12 -26.49
C ALA A 343 2.27 -1.95 -25.77
N TYR A 344 3.33 -1.31 -25.28
CA TYR A 344 4.41 -1.97 -24.57
C TYR A 344 3.93 -2.60 -23.25
N SER A 345 3.10 -1.89 -22.49
CA SER A 345 2.59 -2.40 -21.20
C SER A 345 1.62 -3.57 -21.41
N HIS A 346 0.74 -3.52 -22.41
CA HIS A 346 -0.10 -4.66 -22.77
C HIS A 346 0.72 -5.85 -23.26
N TYR A 347 1.76 -5.64 -24.07
CA TYR A 347 2.65 -6.72 -24.47
C TYR A 347 3.33 -7.37 -23.26
N ASN A 348 3.79 -6.58 -22.29
CA ASN A 348 4.38 -7.10 -21.06
C ASN A 348 3.36 -7.89 -20.22
N MET A 349 2.11 -7.41 -20.09
CA MET A 349 1.03 -8.17 -19.45
C MET A 349 0.76 -9.49 -20.17
N GLY A 350 0.71 -9.47 -21.51
CA GLY A 350 0.53 -10.69 -22.31
C GLY A 350 1.62 -11.73 -22.05
N LYS A 351 2.88 -11.30 -21.91
CA LYS A 351 4.00 -12.20 -21.52
C LYS A 351 3.85 -12.77 -20.11
N ILE A 352 3.33 -11.98 -19.16
CA ILE A 352 3.12 -12.47 -17.79
C ILE A 352 2.07 -13.58 -17.80
N TYR A 353 0.94 -13.35 -18.47
CA TYR A 353 -0.11 -14.34 -18.60
C TYR A 353 0.34 -15.57 -19.40
N GLU A 354 1.09 -15.39 -20.48
CA GLU A 354 1.67 -16.51 -21.25
C GLU A 354 2.58 -17.38 -20.38
N ASN A 355 3.46 -16.76 -19.58
CA ASN A 355 4.33 -17.48 -18.65
C ASN A 355 3.53 -18.20 -17.55
N ASN A 356 2.38 -17.67 -17.17
CA ASN A 356 1.45 -18.29 -16.23
C ASN A 356 0.48 -19.28 -16.90
N GLN A 357 0.67 -19.57 -18.20
CA GLN A 357 -0.16 -20.47 -19.00
C GLN A 357 -1.63 -20.03 -19.13
N ASP A 358 -1.94 -18.77 -18.82
CA ASP A 358 -3.24 -18.15 -19.08
C ASP A 358 -3.23 -17.58 -20.50
N PHE A 359 -3.40 -18.47 -21.48
CA PHE A 359 -3.29 -18.12 -22.90
C PHE A 359 -4.42 -17.20 -23.38
N ASP A 360 -5.59 -17.25 -22.73
CA ASP A 360 -6.72 -16.37 -23.06
C ASP A 360 -6.39 -14.92 -22.71
N GLN A 361 -5.92 -14.66 -21.48
CA GLN A 361 -5.46 -13.33 -21.08
C GLN A 361 -4.22 -12.89 -21.86
N ALA A 362 -3.30 -13.81 -22.14
CA ALA A 362 -2.12 -13.53 -22.94
C ALA A 362 -2.51 -13.02 -24.33
N LYS A 363 -3.42 -13.75 -25.00
CA LYS A 363 -3.94 -13.39 -26.32
C LYS A 363 -4.66 -12.04 -26.29
N HIS A 364 -5.55 -11.83 -25.33
CA HIS A 364 -6.27 -10.59 -25.16
C HIS A 364 -5.32 -9.39 -25.09
N HIS A 365 -4.30 -9.48 -24.23
CA HIS A 365 -3.33 -8.41 -24.07
C HIS A 365 -2.40 -8.23 -25.27
N TYR A 366 -2.01 -9.29 -25.99
CA TYR A 366 -1.28 -9.13 -27.25
C TYR A 366 -2.12 -8.47 -28.34
N GLN A 367 -3.43 -8.77 -28.41
CA GLN A 367 -4.34 -8.09 -29.32
C GLN A 367 -4.47 -6.60 -28.99
N LEU A 368 -4.62 -6.25 -27.71
CA LEU A 368 -4.62 -4.85 -27.27
C LEU A 368 -3.29 -4.15 -27.60
N ALA A 369 -2.15 -4.81 -27.39
CA ALA A 369 -0.85 -4.27 -27.75
C ALA A 369 -0.77 -3.93 -29.25
N ASN A 370 -1.23 -4.86 -30.10
CA ASN A 370 -1.28 -4.71 -31.55
C ASN A 370 -2.28 -3.65 -32.01
N GLN A 371 -3.39 -3.47 -31.29
CA GLN A 371 -4.36 -2.41 -31.56
C GLN A 371 -3.76 -1.02 -31.33
N TYR A 372 -3.02 -0.82 -30.25
CA TYR A 372 -2.35 0.46 -29.98
C TYR A 372 -1.17 0.71 -30.91
N LYS A 373 -0.38 -0.33 -31.19
CA LYS A 373 0.75 -0.23 -32.11
C LYS A 373 0.95 -1.56 -32.84
N PRO A 374 0.53 -1.66 -34.11
CA PRO A 374 0.72 -2.88 -34.89
C PRO A 374 2.20 -3.27 -35.00
N SER A 375 2.50 -4.55 -34.77
CA SER A 375 3.85 -5.10 -34.86
C SER A 375 3.82 -6.60 -35.19
N GLU A 376 4.76 -7.04 -36.01
CA GLU A 376 4.89 -8.47 -36.35
C GLU A 376 5.16 -9.33 -35.10
N THR A 377 5.96 -8.82 -34.15
CA THR A 377 6.20 -9.52 -32.88
C THR A 377 4.91 -9.78 -32.09
N TYR A 378 3.94 -8.86 -32.16
CA TYR A 378 2.65 -9.05 -31.48
C TYR A 378 1.78 -10.05 -32.24
N ASN A 379 1.78 -10.03 -33.58
CA ASN A 379 1.10 -11.03 -34.40
C ASN A 379 1.64 -12.44 -34.12
N GLU A 380 2.96 -12.61 -34.09
CA GLU A 380 3.61 -13.88 -33.75
C GLU A 380 3.22 -14.35 -32.34
N ALA A 381 3.18 -13.43 -31.36
CA ALA A 381 2.74 -13.74 -30.01
C ALA A 381 1.27 -14.19 -29.95
N ILE A 382 0.36 -13.48 -30.64
CA ILE A 382 -1.07 -13.86 -30.76
C ILE A 382 -1.21 -15.25 -31.38
N GLN A 383 -0.47 -15.54 -32.46
CA GLN A 383 -0.51 -16.86 -33.10
C GLN A 383 0.02 -17.95 -32.18
N ARG A 384 1.10 -17.68 -31.45
CA ARG A 384 1.73 -18.64 -30.54
C ARG A 384 0.78 -19.09 -29.42
N VAL A 385 0.07 -18.15 -28.79
CA VAL A 385 -0.88 -18.45 -27.70
C VAL A 385 -2.28 -18.87 -28.19
N SER A 386 -2.51 -18.89 -29.51
CA SER A 386 -3.77 -19.36 -30.11
C SER A 386 -3.72 -20.81 -30.60
N ARG A 387 -2.56 -21.47 -30.50
CA ARG A 387 -2.36 -22.88 -30.84
C ARG A 387 -2.62 -23.73 -29.62
#